data_AF-A0A9Q2ZNF4-F1
#
_entry.id   AF-A0A9Q2ZNF4-F1
#
_cell.length_a   1.000
_cell.length_b   1.000
_cell.length_c   1.000
_cell.angle_alpha   90.00
_cell.angle_beta   90.00
_cell.angle_gamma   90.00
#
_symmetry.space_group_name_H-M   'P 1'
#
loop_
_entity.id
_entity.type
_entity.pdbx_description
1 polymer ?
#
loop_
_entity_poly.entity_id
_entity_poly.type
_entity_poly.pdbx_seq_one_letter_code
_entity_poly.pdbx_strand_id
1 'polypeptide(L)'
;MSDTVDDATTVEEATQRARYWPIPILRAVPAAIVAMVITFSTNHAAGYGLLLFCGFALVEGLVLLFAGISRLPLDGRSRRTTLLQAVITLLAAVAAIACNGFGLPAFITVIVAFAVLTGALELSQGLRARRRSPFARDWTTIGGLTLLLAVAFLVTPPDYSQQLGGVEKVTGTLDASIVLVGLLGAYLAITAVFHVIAGLSHKWGTATPAVAPDGAPHA
;
A
#
# COMPACT_ATOMS: atom_id res chain seq x y z
N MET A 1 21.77 -19.79 30.04
CA MET A 1 21.51 -20.44 28.74
C MET A 1 20.26 -19.86 28.07
N SER A 2 19.17 -19.58 28.82
CA SER A 2 17.97 -18.90 28.30
C SER A 2 18.26 -17.44 27.88
N ASP A 3 18.82 -16.64 28.80
CA ASP A 3 19.03 -15.19 28.58
C ASP A 3 19.91 -14.85 27.37
N THR A 4 20.88 -15.70 27.05
CA THR A 4 21.80 -15.51 25.91
C THR A 4 21.15 -15.76 24.56
N VAL A 5 20.14 -16.62 24.50
CA VAL A 5 19.39 -16.91 23.26
C VAL A 5 18.38 -15.79 23.02
N ASP A 6 17.71 -15.32 24.07
CA ASP A 6 16.77 -14.21 23.98
C ASP A 6 17.46 -12.92 23.51
N ASP A 7 18.64 -12.60 24.04
CA ASP A 7 19.41 -11.41 23.65
C ASP A 7 19.91 -11.43 22.19
N ALA A 8 20.26 -12.61 21.66
CA ALA A 8 20.65 -12.74 20.26
C ALA A 8 19.46 -12.51 19.30
N THR A 9 18.28 -13.03 19.65
CA THR A 9 17.07 -12.86 18.83
C THR A 9 16.57 -11.42 18.81
N THR A 10 16.66 -10.70 19.94
CA THR A 10 16.24 -9.29 20.03
C THR A 10 17.14 -8.37 19.21
N VAL A 11 18.45 -8.60 19.19
CA VAL A 11 19.42 -7.85 18.36
C VAL A 11 19.19 -8.09 16.87
N GLU A 12 18.87 -9.32 16.46
CA GLU A 12 18.55 -9.65 15.07
C GLU A 12 17.25 -8.95 14.62
N GLU A 13 16.19 -9.01 15.42
CA GLU A 13 14.93 -8.33 15.13
C GLU A 13 15.09 -6.81 15.06
N ALA A 14 15.86 -6.21 15.98
CA ALA A 14 16.16 -4.78 15.98
C ALA A 14 16.91 -4.37 14.69
N THR A 15 17.87 -5.18 14.26
CA THR A 15 18.62 -4.96 13.01
C THR A 15 17.72 -5.05 11.78
N GLN A 16 16.81 -6.03 11.74
CA GLN A 16 15.85 -6.18 10.65
C GLN A 16 14.89 -4.99 10.58
N ARG A 17 14.34 -4.56 11.72
CA ARG A 17 13.48 -3.36 11.81
C ARG A 17 14.21 -2.09 11.39
N ALA A 18 15.46 -1.91 11.81
CA ALA A 18 16.30 -0.77 11.44
C ALA A 18 16.55 -0.67 9.93
N ARG A 19 16.62 -1.80 9.22
CA ARG A 19 16.74 -1.83 7.75
C ARG A 19 15.39 -1.65 7.04
N TYR A 20 14.31 -2.17 7.63
CA TYR A 20 12.98 -2.22 7.00
C TYR A 20 12.17 -0.93 7.16
N TRP A 21 12.29 -0.21 8.29
CA TRP A 21 11.44 0.95 8.60
C TRP A 21 11.36 2.05 7.51
N PRO A 22 12.39 2.33 6.69
CA PRO A 22 12.27 3.33 5.63
C PRO A 22 11.34 2.88 4.50
N ILE A 23 11.15 1.57 4.29
CA ILE A 23 10.40 1.04 3.14
C ILE A 23 8.93 1.49 3.19
N PRO A 24 8.17 1.30 4.29
CA PRO A 24 6.82 1.84 4.37
C PRO A 24 6.77 3.34 4.11
N ILE A 25 7.67 4.13 4.70
CA ILE A 25 7.69 5.59 4.49
C ILE A 25 7.89 5.95 3.01
N LEU A 26 8.81 5.28 2.31
CA LEU A 26 9.06 5.49 0.88
C LEU A 26 7.84 5.13 0.02
N ARG A 27 7.03 4.14 0.42
CA ARG A 27 5.77 3.77 -0.23
C ARG A 27 4.64 4.76 0.09
N ALA A 28 4.64 5.33 1.29
CA ALA A 28 3.61 6.28 1.73
C ALA A 28 3.63 7.59 0.94
N VAL A 29 4.83 8.12 0.64
CA VAL A 29 4.99 9.42 -0.02
C VAL A 29 4.28 9.49 -1.38
N PRO A 30 4.54 8.60 -2.36
CA PRO A 30 3.85 8.64 -3.65
C PRO A 30 2.34 8.39 -3.50
N ALA A 31 1.93 7.49 -2.59
CA ALA A 31 0.51 7.25 -2.32
C ALA A 31 -0.18 8.52 -1.79
N ALA A 32 0.41 9.21 -0.81
CA ALA A 32 -0.13 10.45 -0.25
C ALA A 32 -0.23 11.56 -1.30
N ILE A 33 0.82 11.75 -2.11
CA ILE A 33 0.85 12.77 -3.17
C ILE A 33 -0.30 12.53 -4.15
N VAL A 34 -0.43 11.31 -4.68
CA VAL A 34 -1.47 11.00 -5.67
C VAL A 34 -2.86 11.05 -5.04
N ALA A 35 -3.02 10.59 -3.81
CA ALA A 35 -4.29 10.70 -3.08
C ALA A 35 -4.74 12.16 -2.93
N MET A 36 -3.82 13.07 -2.55
CA MET A 36 -4.13 14.50 -2.45
C MET A 36 -4.51 15.09 -3.82
N VAL A 37 -3.75 14.76 -4.87
CA VAL A 37 -4.05 15.23 -6.24
C VAL A 37 -5.44 14.79 -6.67
N ILE A 38 -5.80 13.52 -6.45
CA ILE A 38 -7.15 13.01 -6.77
C ILE A 38 -8.21 13.77 -5.96
N THR A 39 -8.01 13.88 -4.65
CA THR A 39 -9.02 14.44 -3.71
C THR A 39 -9.35 15.91 -4.02
N PHE A 40 -8.35 16.69 -4.42
CA PHE A 40 -8.52 18.13 -4.68
C PHE A 40 -8.62 18.47 -6.18
N SER A 41 -8.61 17.47 -7.06
CA SER A 41 -8.81 17.66 -8.50
C SER A 41 -10.30 17.73 -8.82
N THR A 42 -10.71 18.63 -9.71
CA THR A 42 -12.05 18.59 -10.30
C THR A 42 -12.13 17.56 -11.44
N ASN A 43 -11.00 17.20 -12.05
CA ASN A 43 -10.93 16.21 -13.11
C ASN A 43 -10.85 14.79 -12.54
N HIS A 44 -11.85 13.97 -12.86
CA HIS A 44 -11.90 12.55 -12.51
C HIS A 44 -12.11 11.66 -13.75
N ALA A 45 -11.73 12.13 -14.93
CA ALA A 45 -11.78 11.31 -16.13
C ALA A 45 -10.93 10.05 -15.98
N ALA A 46 -11.39 8.92 -16.53
CA ALA A 46 -10.69 7.64 -16.47
C ALA A 46 -9.23 7.72 -16.97
N GLY A 47 -8.99 8.49 -18.04
CA GLY A 47 -7.64 8.73 -18.55
C GLY A 47 -6.74 9.47 -17.57
N TYR A 48 -7.29 10.42 -16.80
CA TYR A 48 -6.56 11.13 -15.75
C TYR A 48 -6.24 10.20 -14.57
N GLY A 49 -7.20 9.36 -14.17
CA GLY A 49 -6.98 8.30 -13.19
C GLY A 49 -5.85 7.34 -13.58
N LEU A 50 -5.81 6.89 -14.84
CA LEU A 50 -4.72 6.06 -15.38
C LEU A 50 -3.37 6.77 -15.35
N LEU A 51 -3.30 8.06 -15.69
CA LEU A 51 -2.04 8.83 -15.65
C LEU A 51 -1.51 8.95 -14.22
N LEU A 52 -2.37 9.26 -13.26
CA LEU A 52 -2.00 9.36 -11.85
C LEU A 52 -1.57 7.99 -11.28
N PHE A 53 -2.30 6.93 -11.62
CA PHE A 53 -1.92 5.57 -11.27
C PHE A 53 -0.57 5.17 -11.89
N CYS A 54 -0.30 5.53 -13.16
CA CYS A 54 1.00 5.29 -13.80
C CYS A 54 2.14 5.91 -13.01
N GLY A 55 2.00 7.19 -12.62
CA GLY A 55 3.00 7.90 -11.81
C GLY A 55 3.23 7.22 -10.45
N PHE A 56 2.14 6.88 -9.75
CA PHE A 56 2.20 6.14 -8.49
C PHE A 56 2.91 4.79 -8.66
N ALA A 57 2.42 3.95 -9.59
CA ALA A 57 2.91 2.59 -9.80
C ALA A 57 4.37 2.58 -10.27
N LEU A 58 4.81 3.57 -11.05
CA LEU A 58 6.21 3.70 -11.41
C LEU A 58 7.10 3.91 -10.18
N VAL A 59 6.77 4.90 -9.34
CA VAL A 59 7.56 5.19 -8.13
C VAL A 59 7.50 4.04 -7.13
N GLU A 60 6.31 3.49 -6.89
CA GLU A 60 6.09 2.35 -6.00
C GLU A 60 6.88 1.11 -6.45
N GLY A 61 6.85 0.80 -7.75
CA GLY A 61 7.62 -0.29 -8.33
C GLY A 61 9.12 -0.12 -8.14
N LEU A 62 9.64 1.10 -8.31
CA LEU A 62 11.05 1.43 -8.06
C LEU A 62 11.42 1.33 -6.58
N VAL A 63 10.55 1.77 -5.67
CA VAL A 63 10.73 1.64 -4.22
C VAL A 63 10.81 0.16 -3.82
N LEU A 64 9.90 -0.68 -4.34
CA LEU A 64 9.89 -2.12 -4.08
C LEU A 64 11.12 -2.82 -4.68
N LEU A 65 11.55 -2.41 -5.87
CA LEU A 65 12.77 -2.92 -6.50
C LEU A 65 14.00 -2.60 -5.64
N PHE A 66 14.15 -1.34 -5.24
CA PHE A 66 15.20 -0.88 -4.33
C PHE A 66 15.17 -1.67 -3.00
N ALA A 67 13.99 -1.85 -2.43
CA ALA A 67 13.81 -2.61 -1.20
C ALA A 67 14.29 -4.06 -1.35
N GLY A 68 13.89 -4.75 -2.42
CA GLY A 68 14.26 -6.14 -2.71
C GLY A 68 15.75 -6.36 -2.99
N ILE A 69 16.47 -5.36 -3.53
CA ILE A 69 17.90 -5.49 -3.83
C ILE A 69 18.82 -5.03 -2.69
N SER A 70 18.39 -4.08 -1.84
CA SER A 70 19.30 -3.40 -0.91
C SER A 70 18.86 -3.37 0.55
N ARG A 71 17.57 -3.53 0.85
CA ARG A 71 17.02 -3.30 2.20
C ARG A 71 16.40 -4.51 2.86
N LEU A 72 15.83 -5.46 2.10
CA LEU A 72 15.21 -6.66 2.67
C LEU A 72 16.27 -7.64 3.20
N PRO A 73 16.38 -7.84 4.52
CA PRO A 73 17.29 -8.78 5.14
C PRO A 73 16.43 -9.89 5.76
N LEU A 74 15.77 -10.68 4.91
CA LEU A 74 14.93 -11.81 5.31
C LEU A 74 14.90 -12.84 4.18
N ASP A 75 14.64 -14.10 4.55
CA ASP A 75 14.58 -15.35 3.78
C ASP A 75 14.46 -15.12 2.26
N GLY A 76 15.24 -15.84 1.44
CA GLY A 76 15.28 -15.66 -0.02
C GLY A 76 13.90 -15.69 -0.71
N ARG A 77 12.89 -16.28 -0.08
CA ARG A 77 11.48 -16.22 -0.51
C ARG A 77 10.88 -14.80 -0.42
N SER A 78 10.99 -14.11 0.71
CA SER A 78 10.42 -12.76 0.89
C SER A 78 11.04 -11.79 -0.12
N ARG A 79 12.36 -11.86 -0.30
CA ARG A 79 13.06 -11.11 -1.35
C ARG A 79 12.50 -11.40 -2.75
N ARG A 80 12.30 -12.68 -3.11
CA ARG A 80 11.74 -13.05 -4.42
C ARG A 80 10.32 -12.52 -4.60
N THR A 81 9.47 -12.59 -3.58
CA THR A 81 8.11 -12.07 -3.65
C THR A 81 8.09 -10.55 -3.80
N THR A 82 8.91 -9.82 -3.06
CA THR A 82 9.05 -8.36 -3.22
C THR A 82 9.56 -7.96 -4.61
N LEU A 83 10.54 -8.68 -5.15
CA LEU A 83 11.02 -8.42 -6.52
C LEU A 83 9.95 -8.74 -7.58
N LEU A 84 9.20 -9.82 -7.42
CA LEU A 84 8.08 -10.16 -8.30
C LEU A 84 7.00 -9.07 -8.26
N GLN A 85 6.67 -8.59 -7.06
CA GLN A 85 5.72 -7.50 -6.89
C GLN A 85 6.22 -6.20 -7.54
N ALA A 86 7.51 -5.86 -7.39
CA ALA A 86 8.10 -4.71 -8.05
C ALA A 86 7.92 -4.80 -9.58
N VAL A 87 8.20 -5.96 -10.18
CA VAL A 87 7.99 -6.19 -11.61
C VAL A 87 6.52 -6.03 -12.01
N ILE A 88 5.59 -6.63 -11.27
CA ILE A 88 4.15 -6.52 -11.57
C ILE A 88 3.69 -5.06 -11.48
N THR A 89 4.13 -4.32 -10.47
CA THR A 89 3.76 -2.91 -10.29
C THR A 89 4.34 -2.03 -11.40
N LEU A 90 5.58 -2.29 -11.84
CA LEU A 90 6.17 -1.59 -13.01
C LEU A 90 5.43 -1.94 -14.32
N LEU A 91 5.06 -3.21 -14.52
CA LEU A 91 4.24 -3.61 -15.66
C LEU A 91 2.86 -2.96 -15.63
N ALA A 92 2.27 -2.78 -14.45
CA ALA A 92 1.01 -2.04 -14.30
C ALA A 92 1.16 -0.56 -14.68
N ALA A 93 2.29 0.08 -14.38
CA ALA A 93 2.58 1.44 -14.85
C ALA A 93 2.67 1.50 -16.39
N VAL A 94 3.38 0.55 -17.00
CA VAL A 94 3.47 0.43 -18.47
C VAL A 94 2.09 0.19 -19.09
N ALA A 95 1.29 -0.70 -18.51
CA ALA A 95 -0.07 -0.96 -18.97
C ALA A 95 -0.97 0.29 -18.84
N ALA A 96 -0.81 1.06 -17.75
CA ALA A 96 -1.61 2.26 -17.53
C ALA A 96 -1.37 3.34 -18.59
N ILE A 97 -0.12 3.53 -19.01
CA ILE A 97 0.20 4.49 -20.09
C ILE A 97 -0.14 3.92 -21.47
N ALA A 98 0.14 2.64 -21.73
CA ALA A 98 -0.17 2.00 -23.01
C ALA A 98 -1.68 1.91 -23.28
N CYS A 99 -2.48 1.77 -22.22
CA CYS A 99 -3.93 1.71 -22.33
C CYS A 99 -4.61 3.08 -22.13
N ASN A 100 -3.84 4.16 -21.96
CA ASN A 100 -4.39 5.51 -21.83
C ASN A 100 -5.06 5.94 -23.15
N GLY A 101 -6.36 6.22 -23.11
CA GLY A 101 -7.17 6.54 -24.29
C GLY A 101 -8.26 5.51 -24.61
N PHE A 102 -8.21 4.30 -24.04
CA PHE A 102 -9.29 3.30 -24.18
C PHE A 102 -10.44 3.49 -23.18
N GLY A 103 -10.50 4.64 -22.50
CA GLY A 103 -11.61 5.03 -21.63
C GLY A 103 -11.74 4.21 -20.34
N LEU A 104 -12.97 4.16 -19.81
CA LEU A 104 -13.29 3.56 -18.53
C LEU A 104 -12.97 2.05 -18.42
N PRO A 105 -13.24 1.21 -19.44
CA PRO A 105 -12.94 -0.23 -19.35
C PRO A 105 -11.45 -0.52 -19.13
N ALA A 106 -10.56 0.25 -19.77
CA ALA A 106 -9.13 0.12 -19.57
C ALA A 106 -8.71 0.53 -18.16
N PHE A 107 -9.28 1.61 -17.61
CA PHE A 107 -9.02 2.02 -16.24
C PHE A 107 -9.41 0.93 -15.24
N ILE A 108 -10.62 0.38 -15.36
CA ILE A 108 -11.08 -0.72 -14.49
C ILE A 108 -10.16 -1.93 -14.62
N THR A 109 -9.86 -2.36 -15.85
CA THR A 109 -9.06 -3.56 -16.12
C THR A 109 -7.65 -3.46 -15.53
N VAL A 110 -6.96 -2.34 -15.76
CA VAL A 110 -5.58 -2.14 -15.28
C VAL A 110 -5.53 -2.10 -13.76
N ILE A 111 -6.43 -1.35 -13.11
CA ILE A 111 -6.45 -1.24 -11.66
C ILE A 111 -6.83 -2.56 -10.99
N VAL A 112 -7.84 -3.28 -11.51
CA VAL A 112 -8.24 -4.59 -10.99
C VAL A 112 -7.12 -5.62 -11.17
N ALA A 113 -6.48 -5.68 -12.34
CA ALA A 113 -5.36 -6.60 -12.56
C ALA A 113 -4.19 -6.32 -11.61
N PHE A 114 -3.81 -5.05 -11.46
CA PHE A 114 -2.82 -4.64 -10.46
C PHE A 114 -3.23 -5.07 -9.05
N ALA A 115 -4.45 -4.74 -8.65
CA ALA A 115 -4.95 -4.93 -7.30
C ALA A 115 -5.04 -6.41 -6.92
N VAL A 116 -5.53 -7.25 -7.83
CA VAL A 116 -5.59 -8.71 -7.64
C VAL A 116 -4.19 -9.30 -7.54
N LEU A 117 -3.29 -8.99 -8.48
CA LEU A 117 -1.95 -9.58 -8.51
C LEU A 117 -1.11 -9.17 -7.31
N THR A 118 -1.03 -7.87 -7.03
CA THR A 118 -0.21 -7.35 -5.92
C THR A 118 -0.84 -7.64 -4.56
N GLY A 119 -2.16 -7.47 -4.44
CA GLY A 119 -2.90 -7.79 -3.22
C GLY A 119 -2.81 -9.26 -2.82
N ALA A 120 -2.96 -10.18 -3.78
CA ALA A 120 -2.81 -11.62 -3.51
C ALA A 120 -1.36 -11.99 -3.13
N LEU A 121 -0.36 -11.39 -3.77
CA LEU A 121 1.05 -11.61 -3.42
C LEU A 121 1.34 -11.13 -2.00
N GLU A 122 0.99 -9.89 -1.66
CA GLU A 122 1.20 -9.30 -0.33
C GLU A 122 0.42 -10.02 0.78
N LEU A 123 -0.84 -10.36 0.52
CA LEU A 123 -1.64 -11.09 1.49
C LEU A 123 -1.05 -12.49 1.73
N SER A 124 -0.67 -13.18 0.65
CA SER A 124 -0.17 -14.54 0.76
C SER A 124 1.24 -14.62 1.37
N GLN A 125 2.10 -13.58 1.22
CA GLN A 125 3.35 -13.49 1.97
C GLN A 125 3.09 -13.22 3.46
N GLY A 126 2.16 -12.31 3.79
CA GLY A 126 1.80 -11.98 5.17
C GLY A 126 1.25 -13.18 5.92
N LEU A 127 0.30 -13.90 5.32
CA LEU A 127 -0.30 -15.10 5.90
C LEU A 127 0.72 -16.23 6.08
N ARG A 128 1.62 -16.44 5.12
CA ARG A 128 2.66 -17.48 5.24
C ARG A 128 3.70 -17.12 6.29
N ALA A 129 4.08 -15.86 6.40
CA ALA A 129 5.04 -15.35 7.37
C ALA A 129 4.43 -15.10 8.76
N ARG A 130 3.14 -15.40 8.94
CA ARG A 130 2.42 -15.24 10.22
C ARG A 130 3.17 -15.98 11.32
N ARG A 131 3.46 -15.29 12.42
CA ARG A 131 4.26 -15.75 13.58
C ARG A 131 5.76 -15.98 13.32
N ARG A 132 6.24 -15.79 12.09
CA ARG A 132 7.66 -15.96 11.72
C ARG A 132 8.36 -14.66 11.35
N SER A 133 7.59 -13.60 11.09
CA SER A 133 8.12 -12.29 10.74
C SER A 133 7.37 -11.19 11.50
N PRO A 134 8.09 -10.18 12.04
CA PRO A 134 7.47 -9.01 12.65
C PRO A 134 6.68 -8.16 11.64
N PHE A 135 6.91 -8.35 10.34
CA PHE A 135 6.29 -7.58 9.25
C PHE A 135 5.03 -8.24 8.68
N ALA A 136 4.68 -9.44 9.14
CA ALA A 136 3.59 -10.24 8.57
C ALA A 136 2.23 -9.53 8.65
N ARG A 137 1.98 -8.75 9.71
CA ARG A 137 0.73 -8.00 9.89
C ARG A 137 0.59 -6.91 8.83
N ASP A 138 1.63 -6.14 8.60
CA ASP A 138 1.62 -5.05 7.62
C ASP A 138 1.35 -5.57 6.21
N TRP A 139 2.03 -6.64 5.80
CA TRP A 139 1.80 -7.28 4.49
C TRP A 139 0.38 -7.85 4.36
N THR A 140 -0.15 -8.44 5.43
CA THR A 140 -1.51 -8.96 5.44
C THR A 140 -2.52 -7.82 5.28
N THR A 141 -2.32 -6.71 6.00
CA THR A 141 -3.22 -5.55 5.96
C THR A 141 -3.19 -4.86 4.62
N ILE A 142 -2.00 -4.53 4.09
CA ILE A 142 -1.86 -3.87 2.79
C ILE A 142 -2.38 -4.77 1.68
N GLY A 143 -1.99 -6.05 1.64
CA GLY A 143 -2.53 -6.99 0.66
C GLY A 143 -4.05 -7.13 0.71
N GLY A 144 -4.63 -7.13 1.91
CA GLY A 144 -6.08 -7.13 2.11
C GLY A 144 -6.76 -5.86 1.59
N LEU A 145 -6.21 -4.67 1.90
CA LEU A 145 -6.71 -3.39 1.40
C LEU A 145 -6.61 -3.30 -0.13
N THR A 146 -5.54 -3.83 -0.72
CA THR A 146 -5.36 -3.86 -2.18
C THR A 146 -6.36 -4.81 -2.84
N LEU A 147 -6.67 -5.98 -2.25
CA LEU A 147 -7.75 -6.82 -2.76
C LEU A 147 -9.13 -6.17 -2.58
N LEU A 148 -9.34 -5.41 -1.49
CA LEU A 148 -10.58 -4.67 -1.28
C LEU A 148 -10.78 -3.59 -2.36
N LEU A 149 -9.71 -2.95 -2.83
CA LEU A 149 -9.76 -2.04 -4.00
C LEU A 149 -10.30 -2.78 -5.24
N ALA A 150 -9.81 -3.99 -5.53
CA ALA A 150 -10.29 -4.76 -6.67
C ALA A 150 -11.80 -5.06 -6.54
N VAL A 151 -12.26 -5.45 -5.36
CA VAL A 151 -13.68 -5.69 -5.09
C VAL A 151 -14.50 -4.42 -5.28
N ALA A 152 -14.06 -3.28 -4.74
CA ALA A 152 -14.76 -2.01 -4.88
C ALA A 152 -14.90 -1.59 -6.36
N PHE A 153 -13.85 -1.80 -7.15
CA PHE A 153 -13.89 -1.54 -8.60
C PHE A 153 -14.87 -2.46 -9.33
N LEU A 154 -14.88 -3.76 -9.02
CA LEU A 154 -15.73 -4.73 -9.68
C LEU A 154 -17.22 -4.63 -9.31
N VAL A 155 -17.53 -4.15 -8.10
CA VAL A 155 -18.91 -3.95 -7.64
C VAL A 155 -19.51 -2.65 -8.18
N THR A 156 -18.68 -1.69 -8.60
CA THR A 156 -19.16 -0.42 -9.18
C THR A 156 -19.68 -0.66 -10.60
N PRO A 157 -20.96 -0.39 -10.90
CA PRO A 157 -21.49 -0.56 -12.25
C PRO A 157 -20.80 0.40 -13.24
N PRO A 158 -20.30 -0.09 -14.39
CA PRO A 158 -19.57 0.75 -15.34
C PRO A 158 -20.47 1.77 -16.06
N ASP A 159 -21.78 1.55 -16.06
CA ASP A 159 -22.83 2.42 -16.59
C ASP A 159 -23.45 3.35 -15.52
N TYR A 160 -22.90 3.35 -14.30
CA TYR A 160 -23.36 4.22 -13.22
C TYR A 160 -23.32 5.69 -13.63
N SER A 161 -24.46 6.36 -13.50
CA SER A 161 -24.65 7.77 -13.83
C SER A 161 -25.83 8.33 -13.03
N GLN A 162 -25.54 9.23 -12.09
CA GLN A 162 -26.54 9.88 -11.26
C GLN A 162 -26.47 11.40 -11.46
N GLN A 163 -27.56 12.02 -11.92
CA GLN A 163 -27.60 13.48 -11.99
C GLN A 163 -27.57 14.09 -10.59
N LEU A 164 -26.72 15.10 -10.42
CA LEU A 164 -26.68 15.91 -9.22
C LEU A 164 -27.89 16.86 -9.21
N GLY A 165 -28.41 17.13 -8.01
CA GLY A 165 -29.61 17.92 -7.82
C GLY A 165 -29.95 18.07 -6.34
N GLY A 166 -31.24 18.23 -6.04
CA GLY A 166 -31.74 18.43 -4.66
C GLY A 166 -32.12 19.88 -4.37
N VAL A 167 -32.37 20.19 -3.09
CA VAL A 167 -32.82 21.52 -2.63
C VAL A 167 -31.81 22.61 -3.00
N GLU A 168 -30.53 22.27 -3.02
CA GLU A 168 -29.41 23.16 -3.33
C GLU A 168 -29.18 23.37 -4.84
N LYS A 169 -29.92 22.67 -5.72
CA LYS A 169 -29.86 22.78 -7.19
C LYS A 169 -28.43 22.67 -7.78
N VAL A 170 -27.59 21.83 -7.19
CA VAL A 170 -26.24 21.56 -7.69
C VAL A 170 -26.33 20.94 -9.09
N THR A 171 -25.63 21.52 -10.05
CA THR A 171 -25.57 21.03 -11.43
C THR A 171 -24.41 20.04 -11.61
N GLY A 172 -24.62 18.98 -12.39
CA GLY A 172 -23.58 18.01 -12.74
C GLY A 172 -24.09 16.56 -12.75
N THR A 173 -23.19 15.62 -12.99
CA THR A 173 -23.49 14.18 -12.96
C THR A 173 -22.36 13.47 -12.22
N LEU A 174 -22.72 12.59 -11.30
CA LEU A 174 -21.81 11.64 -10.67
C LEU A 174 -21.82 10.36 -11.51
N ASP A 175 -20.77 10.15 -12.29
CA ASP A 175 -20.60 8.98 -13.13
C ASP A 175 -19.63 7.95 -12.51
N ALA A 176 -19.56 6.77 -13.13
CA ALA A 176 -18.67 5.69 -12.72
C ALA A 176 -17.20 6.12 -12.69
N SER A 177 -16.77 7.03 -13.58
CA SER A 177 -15.38 7.49 -13.61
C SER A 177 -15.03 8.32 -12.37
N ILE A 178 -15.93 9.22 -11.95
CA ILE A 178 -15.79 10.00 -10.72
C ILE A 178 -15.68 9.07 -9.51
N VAL A 179 -16.59 8.09 -9.40
CA VAL A 179 -16.59 7.12 -8.30
C VAL A 179 -15.29 6.32 -8.26
N LEU A 180 -14.86 5.74 -9.38
CA LEU A 180 -13.70 4.85 -9.43
C LEU A 180 -12.37 5.59 -9.25
N VAL A 181 -12.22 6.79 -9.81
CA VAL A 181 -11.03 7.62 -9.55
C VAL A 181 -11.00 8.04 -8.08
N GLY A 182 -12.15 8.41 -7.51
CA GLY A 182 -12.28 8.70 -6.07
C GLY A 182 -11.91 7.50 -5.19
N LEU A 183 -12.35 6.28 -5.54
CA LEU A 183 -12.01 5.04 -4.84
C LEU A 183 -10.50 4.74 -4.90
N LEU A 184 -9.85 4.98 -6.04
CA LEU A 184 -8.39 4.90 -6.14
C LEU A 184 -7.72 5.91 -5.18
N GLY A 185 -8.19 7.15 -5.15
CA GLY A 185 -7.71 8.18 -4.21
C GLY A 185 -7.89 7.78 -2.74
N ALA A 186 -9.05 7.25 -2.37
CA ALA A 186 -9.35 6.77 -1.03
C ALA A 186 -8.42 5.60 -0.62
N TYR A 187 -8.22 4.63 -1.51
CA TYR A 187 -7.26 3.54 -1.29
C TYR A 187 -5.84 4.06 -1.06
N LEU A 188 -5.37 4.99 -1.90
CA LEU A 188 -4.03 5.57 -1.77
C LEU A 188 -3.89 6.38 -0.47
N ALA A 189 -4.92 7.13 -0.06
CA ALA A 189 -4.91 7.85 1.21
C ALA A 189 -4.79 6.88 2.40
N ILE A 190 -5.62 5.84 2.41
CA ILE A 190 -5.63 4.83 3.48
C ILE A 190 -4.27 4.13 3.56
N THR A 191 -3.78 3.60 2.43
CA THR A 191 -2.48 2.92 2.38
C THR A 191 -1.32 3.82 2.76
N ALA A 192 -1.34 5.10 2.39
CA ALA A 192 -0.33 6.07 2.82
C ALA A 192 -0.30 6.22 4.34
N VAL A 193 -1.45 6.39 4.99
CA VAL A 193 -1.55 6.48 6.46
C VAL A 193 -1.04 5.20 7.11
N PHE A 194 -1.47 4.03 6.63
CA PHE A 194 -0.99 2.74 7.15
C PHE A 194 0.53 2.61 7.01
N HIS A 195 1.10 3.01 5.88
CA HIS A 195 2.53 2.96 5.66
C HIS A 195 3.31 3.95 6.53
N VAL A 196 2.79 5.16 6.76
CA VAL A 196 3.39 6.10 7.73
C VAL A 196 3.42 5.48 9.12
N ILE A 197 2.28 4.97 9.58
CA ILE A 197 2.16 4.34 10.91
C ILE A 197 3.11 3.14 11.01
N ALA A 198 3.14 2.25 10.00
CA ALA A 198 4.02 1.09 9.97
C ALA A 198 5.51 1.50 10.03
N GLY A 199 5.93 2.45 9.20
CA GLY A 199 7.31 2.91 9.16
C GLY A 199 7.75 3.52 10.49
N LEU A 200 6.92 4.38 11.09
CA LEU A 200 7.20 4.99 12.38
C LEU A 200 7.16 3.95 13.53
N SER A 201 6.23 2.99 13.46
CA SER A 201 6.13 1.89 14.44
C SER A 201 7.37 0.99 14.40
N HIS A 202 7.94 0.74 13.22
CA HIS A 202 9.20 -0.01 13.10
C HIS A 202 10.43 0.79 13.56
N LYS A 203 10.42 2.12 13.37
CA LYS A 203 11.49 3.01 13.82
C LYS A 203 11.55 3.13 15.35
N TRP A 204 10.40 3.15 16.02
CA TRP A 204 10.30 3.45 17.46
C TRP A 204 9.86 2.28 18.34
N GLY A 205 9.35 1.18 17.78
CA GLY A 205 8.94 0.00 18.54
C GLY A 205 10.07 -0.80 19.19
N THR A 206 11.27 -0.22 19.30
CA THR A 206 12.49 -0.81 19.89
C THR A 206 12.74 -0.38 21.34
N ALA A 207 11.89 0.48 21.93
CA ALA A 207 12.01 0.83 23.34
C ALA A 207 11.46 -0.31 24.21
N THR A 208 12.34 -1.21 24.68
CA THR A 208 12.06 -2.05 25.85
C THR A 208 11.63 -1.10 26.98
N PRO A 209 10.46 -1.30 27.63
CA PRO A 209 10.17 -0.57 28.86
C PRO A 209 11.33 -0.80 29.80
N ALA A 210 11.96 0.27 30.29
CA ALA A 210 12.98 0.12 31.32
C ALA A 210 12.37 -0.74 32.43
N VAL A 211 12.97 -1.89 32.71
CA VAL A 211 12.64 -2.68 33.89
C VAL A 211 12.81 -1.72 35.05
N ALA A 212 11.71 -1.31 35.68
CA ALA A 212 11.78 -0.55 36.91
C ALA A 212 12.64 -1.41 37.86
N PRO A 213 13.74 -0.89 38.42
CA PRO A 213 14.55 -1.69 39.32
C PRO A 213 13.65 -2.20 40.44
N ASP A 214 13.62 -3.52 40.62
CA ASP A 214 12.95 -4.16 41.75
C ASP A 214 13.48 -3.51 43.03
N GLY A 215 12.60 -2.76 43.72
CA GLY A 215 12.94 -2.11 44.98
C GLY A 215 12.63 -0.62 45.11
N ALA A 216 11.79 -0.01 44.27
CA ALA A 216 11.21 1.29 44.66
C ALA A 216 10.35 1.08 45.94
N PRO A 217 10.74 1.64 47.10
CA PRO A 217 9.92 1.49 48.29
C PRO A 217 8.59 2.19 48.05
N HIS A 218 7.50 1.48 48.33
CA HIS A 218 6.19 2.10 48.46
C HIS A 218 6.29 3.19 49.53
N ALA A 219 6.09 4.44 49.12
CA ALA A 219 5.87 5.58 49.99
C ALA A 219 4.43 6.07 49.78
#